data_AF-A0A968KZA2-F1
#
_entry.id   AF-A0A968KZA2-F1
#
_cell.length_a   1.000
_cell.length_b   1.000
_cell.length_c   1.000
_cell.angle_alpha   90.00
_cell.angle_beta   90.00
_cell.angle_gamma   90.00
#
_symmetry.space_group_name_H-M   'P 1'
#
loop_
_entity.id
_entity.type
_entity.pdbx_description
1 polymer ?
#
loop_
_entity_poly.entity_id
_entity_poly.type
_entity_poly.pdbx_seq_one_letter_code
_entity_poly.pdbx_strand_id
1 'polypeptide(L)'
;MSWIWSIVLLLVVTLLPRVGLLSLYRDWRSAKDREQLEDALKHLLDREGQGRHASPESLAGTLNLPRVKVTRIIADMESQGLLETRGAQLHLTTEGTRWAMHIVRAHRLWERYLVDEARMPLSRIHEEAQKREHSFTEAQLNELDAALGHPTRDPHGDPIPTREGVMPSLESMPITAWQGESPARIVHIEDEPAIAYEQILAAGLRLGQVIRIIERTPQRVVLSDGETEYRLAPTVAANVSVAPLPESETAKASAISLADLTHDQQAEIVMLDDAVQGFTRRRFLDLGLTPGTLIYPELGNFFNDPRAYRVRGTLIALRKDQAAQIWVRPV
;
A
#
# COMPACT_ATOMS: atom_id res chain seq x y z
N MET A 1 4.36 25.24 62.73
CA MET A 1 3.19 25.74 61.96
C MET A 1 3.42 25.77 60.44
N SER A 2 4.62 26.10 59.95
CA SER A 2 4.93 26.26 58.51
C SER A 2 4.78 24.99 57.65
N TRP A 3 5.15 23.82 58.18
CA TRP A 3 5.09 22.54 57.46
C TRP A 3 3.66 22.12 57.07
N ILE A 4 2.65 22.50 57.86
CA ILE A 4 1.23 22.23 57.57
C ILE A 4 0.80 23.00 56.31
N TRP A 5 1.24 24.25 56.17
CA TRP A 5 0.96 25.05 54.97
C TRP A 5 1.68 24.54 53.73
N SER A 6 2.89 23.96 53.87
CA SER A 6 3.58 23.28 52.78
C SER A 6 2.85 22.00 52.32
N ILE A 7 2.31 21.22 53.27
CA ILE A 7 1.51 20.02 52.97
C ILE A 7 0.18 20.39 52.31
N VAL A 8 -0.49 21.44 52.79
CA VAL A 8 -1.74 21.95 52.19
C VAL A 8 -1.47 22.50 50.79
N LEU A 9 -0.40 23.25 50.57
CA LEU A 9 -0.01 23.73 49.23
C LEU A 9 0.28 22.56 48.28
N LEU A 10 1.00 21.53 48.75
CA LEU A 10 1.29 20.32 47.98
C LEU A 10 0.00 19.54 47.65
N LEU A 11 -0.93 19.41 48.60
CA LEU A 11 -2.24 18.79 48.40
C LEU A 11 -3.09 19.57 47.40
N VAL A 12 -3.06 20.91 47.45
CA VAL A 12 -3.79 21.77 46.52
C VAL A 12 -3.20 21.64 45.11
N VAL A 13 -1.87 21.70 44.95
CA VAL A 13 -1.19 21.52 43.65
C VAL A 13 -1.35 20.11 43.10
N THR A 14 -1.49 19.08 43.94
CA THR A 14 -1.70 17.71 43.47
C THR A 14 -3.16 17.43 43.12
N LEU A 15 -4.12 17.90 43.92
CA LEU A 15 -5.56 17.59 43.78
C LEU A 15 -6.37 18.62 42.97
N LEU A 16 -5.76 19.70 42.49
CA LEU A 16 -6.44 20.69 41.64
C LEU A 16 -7.04 20.00 40.39
N PRO A 17 -8.38 20.06 40.19
CA PRO A 17 -9.07 19.18 39.24
C PRO A 17 -8.80 19.46 37.75
N ARG A 18 -8.17 20.60 37.39
CA ARG A 18 -7.84 20.97 36.00
C ARG A 18 -6.35 21.22 35.73
N VAL A 19 -5.54 21.36 36.77
CA VAL A 19 -4.12 21.78 36.67
C VAL A 19 -3.22 20.96 37.59
N GLY A 20 -3.80 20.06 38.39
CA GLY A 20 -3.09 19.34 39.41
C GLY A 20 -2.39 18.09 38.86
N LEU A 21 -1.32 17.67 39.53
CA LEU A 21 -0.57 16.47 39.16
C LEU A 21 -1.47 15.21 39.06
N LEU A 22 -2.54 15.14 39.86
CA LEU A 22 -3.47 14.02 39.86
C LEU A 22 -4.46 14.06 38.69
N SER A 23 -4.83 15.25 38.20
CA SER A 23 -5.64 15.37 36.96
C SER A 23 -4.79 15.03 35.74
N LEU A 24 -3.57 15.55 35.66
CA LEU A 24 -2.60 15.19 34.61
C LEU A 24 -2.30 13.69 34.59
N TYR A 25 -2.13 13.06 35.76
CA TYR A 25 -1.93 11.62 35.86
C TYR A 25 -3.17 10.81 35.40
N ARG A 26 -4.39 11.27 35.74
CA ARG A 26 -5.63 10.64 35.28
C ARG A 26 -5.79 10.77 33.76
N ASP A 27 -5.61 11.97 33.22
CA ASP A 27 -5.74 12.23 31.78
C ASP A 27 -4.70 11.43 30.99
N TRP A 28 -3.45 11.39 31.47
CA TRP A 28 -2.40 10.55 30.89
C TRP A 28 -2.74 9.06 30.95
N ARG A 29 -3.28 8.58 32.07
CA ARG A 29 -3.66 7.16 32.22
C ARG A 29 -4.82 6.79 31.31
N SER A 30 -5.84 7.64 31.21
CA SER A 30 -6.96 7.44 30.30
C SER A 30 -6.53 7.48 28.83
N ALA A 31 -5.60 8.35 28.46
CA ALA A 31 -5.02 8.36 27.11
C ALA A 31 -4.27 7.05 26.81
N LYS A 32 -3.48 6.54 27.77
CA LYS A 32 -2.73 5.29 27.62
C LYS A 32 -3.61 4.04 27.57
N ASP A 33 -4.66 3.98 28.40
CA ASP A 33 -5.61 2.86 28.35
C ASP A 33 -6.38 2.88 27.00
N ARG A 34 -6.61 4.07 26.41
CA ARG A 34 -7.23 4.22 25.09
C ARG A 34 -6.33 3.76 23.94
N GLU A 35 -5.07 4.20 23.93
CA GLU A 35 -4.05 3.77 22.96
C GLU A 35 -3.96 2.23 22.90
N GLN A 36 -3.91 1.56 24.06
CA GLN A 36 -3.87 0.09 24.14
C GLN A 36 -5.11 -0.60 23.58
N LEU A 37 -6.28 0.02 23.75
CA LEU A 37 -7.53 -0.48 23.18
C LEU A 37 -7.52 -0.32 21.66
N GLU A 38 -7.07 0.83 21.16
CA GLU A 38 -7.02 1.13 19.73
C GLU A 38 -5.99 0.23 19.01
N ASP A 39 -4.82 -0.03 19.62
CA ASP A 39 -3.86 -1.02 19.13
C ASP A 39 -4.43 -2.45 19.16
N ALA A 40 -5.24 -2.79 20.17
CA ALA A 40 -5.94 -4.06 20.21
C ALA A 40 -6.94 -4.20 19.04
N LEU A 41 -7.72 -3.15 18.76
CA LEU A 41 -8.65 -3.12 17.63
C LEU A 41 -7.92 -3.31 16.30
N LYS A 42 -6.81 -2.61 16.08
CA LYS A 42 -5.97 -2.77 14.87
C LYS A 42 -5.49 -4.21 14.71
N HIS A 43 -4.93 -4.80 15.77
CA HIS A 43 -4.43 -6.18 15.74
C HIS A 43 -5.53 -7.19 15.44
N LEU A 44 -6.72 -7.03 16.04
CA LEU A 44 -7.85 -7.90 15.76
C LEU A 44 -8.32 -7.77 14.31
N LEU A 45 -8.40 -6.54 13.79
CA LEU A 45 -8.79 -6.27 12.41
C LEU A 45 -7.81 -6.89 11.42
N ASP A 46 -6.50 -6.77 11.65
CA ASP A 46 -5.47 -7.41 10.83
C ASP A 46 -5.63 -8.93 10.78
N ARG A 47 -5.86 -9.57 11.93
CA ARG A 47 -6.07 -11.03 12.00
C ARG A 47 -7.31 -11.47 11.23
N GLU A 48 -8.42 -10.77 11.39
CA GLU A 48 -9.66 -11.06 10.66
C GLU A 48 -9.50 -10.86 9.16
N GLY A 49 -8.77 -9.83 8.73
CA GLY A 49 -8.42 -9.61 7.32
C GLY A 49 -7.60 -10.75 6.71
N GLN A 50 -6.78 -11.43 7.51
CA GLN A 50 -6.02 -12.63 7.12
C GLN A 50 -6.84 -13.94 7.18
N GLY A 51 -8.15 -13.86 7.46
CA GLY A 51 -9.01 -15.03 7.62
C GLY A 51 -8.73 -15.83 8.90
N ARG A 52 -8.13 -15.19 9.92
CA ARG A 52 -7.82 -15.77 11.23
C ARG A 52 -8.53 -14.97 12.33
N HIS A 53 -8.43 -15.43 13.57
CA HIS A 53 -8.89 -14.67 14.73
C HIS A 53 -7.77 -14.53 15.75
N ALA A 54 -7.74 -13.39 16.44
CA ALA A 54 -6.79 -13.18 17.53
C ALA A 54 -7.15 -14.06 18.74
N SER A 55 -6.15 -14.31 19.58
CA SER A 55 -6.34 -14.90 20.91
C SER A 55 -5.77 -13.96 21.98
N PRO A 56 -6.13 -14.15 23.26
CA PRO A 56 -5.52 -13.38 24.35
C PRO A 56 -3.99 -13.47 24.36
N GLU A 57 -3.41 -14.61 23.99
CA GLU A 57 -1.96 -14.80 23.85
C GLU A 57 -1.37 -13.98 22.72
N SER A 58 -2.02 -14.00 21.55
CA SER A 58 -1.59 -13.22 20.39
C SER A 58 -1.62 -11.74 20.72
N LEU A 59 -2.70 -11.27 21.37
CA LEU A 59 -2.85 -9.88 21.79
C LEU A 59 -1.81 -9.47 22.84
N ALA A 60 -1.49 -10.35 23.80
CA ALA A 60 -0.43 -10.12 24.77
C ALA A 60 0.95 -9.97 24.12
N GLY A 61 1.22 -10.77 23.08
CA GLY A 61 2.44 -10.69 22.29
C GLY A 61 2.56 -9.35 21.56
N THR A 62 1.53 -8.98 20.79
CA THR A 62 1.53 -7.73 20.00
C THR A 62 1.62 -6.49 20.88
N LEU A 63 0.81 -6.40 21.94
CA LEU A 63 0.82 -5.22 22.83
C LEU A 63 2.01 -5.21 23.80
N ASN A 64 2.79 -6.29 23.85
CA ASN A 64 3.86 -6.51 24.84
C ASN A 64 3.37 -6.25 26.29
N LEU A 65 2.19 -6.81 26.63
CA LEU A 65 1.54 -6.62 27.93
C LEU A 65 1.44 -7.94 28.72
N PRO A 66 1.54 -7.89 30.06
CA PRO A 66 1.22 -9.03 30.90
C PRO A 66 -0.23 -9.48 30.70
N ARG A 67 -0.47 -10.81 30.72
CA ARG A 67 -1.79 -11.43 30.55
C ARG A 67 -2.89 -10.76 31.37
N VAL A 68 -2.62 -10.41 32.63
CA VAL A 68 -3.60 -9.76 33.53
C VAL A 68 -4.11 -8.43 32.97
N LYS A 69 -3.24 -7.64 32.33
CA LYS A 69 -3.67 -6.38 31.69
C LYS A 69 -4.48 -6.64 30.43
N VAL A 70 -4.09 -7.64 29.64
CA VAL A 70 -4.81 -8.01 28.41
C VAL A 70 -6.21 -8.49 28.73
N THR A 71 -6.39 -9.33 29.76
CA THR A 71 -7.72 -9.76 30.22
C THR A 71 -8.61 -8.58 30.60
N ARG A 72 -8.04 -7.54 31.23
CA ARG A 72 -8.77 -6.31 31.54
C ARG A 72 -9.18 -5.55 30.28
N ILE A 73 -8.27 -5.37 29.33
CA ILE A 73 -8.57 -4.71 28.04
C ILE A 73 -9.69 -5.47 27.30
N ILE A 74 -9.61 -6.80 27.26
CA ILE A 74 -10.66 -7.64 26.65
C ILE A 74 -12.00 -7.39 27.33
N ALA A 75 -12.07 -7.47 28.67
CA ALA A 75 -13.31 -7.23 29.41
C ALA A 75 -13.86 -5.81 29.19
N ASP A 76 -12.98 -4.80 29.12
CA ASP A 76 -13.36 -3.42 28.84
C ASP A 76 -13.95 -3.29 27.43
N MET A 77 -13.35 -3.95 26.42
CA MET A 77 -13.85 -3.99 25.05
C MET A 77 -15.18 -4.74 24.91
N GLU A 78 -15.37 -5.86 25.62
CA GLU A 78 -16.64 -6.60 25.68
C GLU A 78 -17.75 -5.74 26.28
N SER A 79 -17.44 -5.03 27.38
CA SER A 79 -18.40 -4.14 28.05
C SER A 79 -18.84 -2.96 27.17
N GLN A 80 -17.98 -2.54 26.26
CA GLN A 80 -18.25 -1.49 25.27
C GLN A 80 -18.91 -2.04 23.99
N GLY A 81 -19.11 -3.35 23.90
CA GLY A 81 -19.72 -4.00 22.74
C GLY A 81 -18.85 -4.00 21.49
N LEU A 82 -17.52 -3.88 21.64
CA LEU A 82 -16.56 -3.80 20.52
C LEU A 82 -16.01 -5.17 20.12
N LEU A 83 -16.03 -6.12 21.05
CA LEU A 83 -15.52 -7.46 20.83
C LEU A 83 -16.40 -8.50 21.54
N GLU A 84 -16.40 -9.70 20.97
CA GLU A 84 -17.00 -10.90 21.55
C GLU A 84 -15.96 -12.02 21.66
N THR A 85 -15.84 -12.63 22.85
CA THR A 85 -15.01 -13.82 23.03
C THR A 85 -15.80 -15.09 22.69
N ARG A 86 -15.28 -15.88 21.74
CA ARG A 86 -15.85 -17.17 21.31
C ARG A 86 -14.83 -18.29 21.54
N GLY A 87 -14.94 -18.99 22.66
CA GLY A 87 -13.96 -19.99 23.07
C GLY A 87 -12.59 -19.34 23.35
N ALA A 88 -11.58 -19.71 22.57
CA ALA A 88 -10.24 -19.12 22.66
C ALA A 88 -9.99 -17.96 21.67
N GLN A 89 -11.00 -17.63 20.85
CA GLN A 89 -10.89 -16.63 19.80
C GLN A 89 -11.59 -15.33 20.19
N LEU A 90 -10.99 -14.23 19.76
CA LEU A 90 -11.51 -12.88 19.92
C LEU A 90 -12.06 -12.42 18.56
N HIS A 91 -13.32 -11.98 18.53
CA HIS A 91 -14.02 -11.54 17.34
C HIS A 91 -14.40 -10.07 17.49
N LEU A 92 -14.17 -9.25 16.47
CA LEU A 92 -14.72 -7.90 16.45
C LEU A 92 -16.24 -7.98 16.25
N THR A 93 -16.96 -7.11 16.96
CA THR A 93 -18.36 -6.84 16.61
C THR A 93 -18.41 -5.88 15.43
N THR A 94 -19.60 -5.65 14.86
CA THR A 94 -19.79 -4.62 13.82
C THR A 94 -19.30 -3.24 14.25
N GLU A 95 -19.53 -2.86 15.51
CA GLU A 95 -19.06 -1.59 16.06
C GLU A 95 -17.54 -1.59 16.27
N GLY A 96 -16.97 -2.71 16.74
CA GLY A 96 -15.52 -2.89 16.84
C GLY A 96 -14.82 -2.77 15.49
N THR A 97 -15.34 -3.43 14.46
CA THR A 97 -14.83 -3.32 13.09
C THR A 97 -14.92 -1.88 12.58
N ARG A 98 -16.07 -1.20 12.77
CA ARG A 98 -16.21 0.21 12.37
C ARG A 98 -15.16 1.09 13.04
N TRP A 99 -14.95 0.91 14.34
CA TRP A 99 -13.99 1.72 15.08
C TRP A 99 -12.55 1.41 14.66
N ALA A 100 -12.20 0.13 14.50
CA ALA A 100 -10.89 -0.29 13.99
C ALA A 100 -10.60 0.33 12.61
N MET A 101 -11.57 0.29 11.69
CA MET A 101 -11.46 0.90 10.36
C MET A 101 -11.26 2.42 10.42
N HIS A 102 -11.98 3.11 11.31
CA HIS A 102 -11.80 4.56 11.53
C HIS A 102 -10.37 4.88 11.99
N ILE A 103 -9.85 4.11 12.95
CA ILE A 103 -8.49 4.30 13.48
C ILE A 103 -7.45 4.06 12.38
N VAL A 104 -7.56 2.96 11.64
CA VAL A 104 -6.64 2.64 10.54
C VAL A 104 -6.70 3.70 9.43
N ARG A 105 -7.90 4.18 9.09
CA ARG A 105 -8.08 5.29 8.13
C ARG A 105 -7.43 6.57 8.64
N ALA A 106 -7.58 6.90 9.92
CA ALA A 106 -6.96 8.07 10.52
C ALA A 106 -5.43 8.00 10.47
N HIS A 107 -4.87 6.87 10.86
CA HIS A 107 -3.44 6.60 10.84
C HIS A 107 -2.86 6.83 9.44
N ARG A 108 -3.39 6.10 8.45
CA ARG A 108 -2.90 6.10 7.07
C ARG A 108 -3.04 7.45 6.36
N LEU A 109 -4.15 8.16 6.58
CA LEU A 109 -4.32 9.52 6.05
C LEU A 109 -3.32 10.49 6.69
N TRP A 110 -3.05 10.35 7.98
CA TRP A 110 -2.12 11.21 8.67
C TRP A 110 -0.67 10.95 8.26
N GLU A 111 -0.27 9.69 8.08
CA GLU A 111 1.03 9.36 7.48
C GLU A 111 1.18 9.97 6.10
N ARG A 112 0.13 9.88 5.28
CA ARG A 112 0.13 10.49 3.95
C ARG A 112 0.33 11.99 4.00
N TYR A 113 -0.37 12.68 4.90
CA TYR A 113 -0.19 14.11 5.16
C TYR A 113 1.24 14.45 5.62
N LEU A 114 1.81 13.66 6.55
CA LEU A 114 3.16 13.91 7.06
C LEU A 114 4.22 13.82 5.96
N VAL A 115 4.05 12.93 5.00
CA VAL A 115 4.96 12.81 3.85
C VAL A 115 4.71 13.90 2.81
N ASP A 116 3.47 14.06 2.37
CA ASP A 116 3.14 14.89 1.21
C ASP A 116 3.22 16.39 1.52
N GLU A 117 2.72 16.79 2.70
CA GLU A 117 2.61 18.19 3.11
C GLU A 117 3.72 18.59 4.08
N ALA A 118 3.95 17.81 5.13
CA ALA A 118 4.95 18.14 6.15
C ALA A 118 6.39 17.74 5.75
N ARG A 119 6.55 17.03 4.62
CA ARG A 119 7.85 16.55 4.08
C ARG A 119 8.70 15.80 5.11
N MET A 120 8.02 15.06 5.99
CA MET A 120 8.67 14.27 7.02
C MET A 120 9.36 13.03 6.41
N PRO A 121 10.55 12.63 6.91
CA PRO A 121 11.17 11.39 6.48
C PRO A 121 10.30 10.17 6.81
N LEU A 122 10.20 9.24 5.86
CA LEU A 122 9.46 7.97 6.00
C LEU A 122 9.82 7.18 7.26
N SER A 123 11.05 7.31 7.77
CA SER A 123 11.48 6.61 8.99
C SER A 123 10.88 7.17 10.28
N ARG A 124 10.15 8.30 10.25
CA ARG A 124 9.57 8.96 11.42
C ARG A 124 8.05 9.10 11.38
N ILE A 125 7.42 8.85 10.23
CA ILE A 125 5.99 9.16 10.06
C ILE A 125 5.11 8.27 10.92
N HIS A 126 5.43 6.98 11.05
CA HIS A 126 4.66 6.03 11.83
C HIS A 126 4.53 6.48 13.29
N GLU A 127 5.66 6.75 13.96
CA GLU A 127 5.68 7.21 15.35
C GLU A 127 4.93 8.53 15.56
N GLU A 128 4.96 9.42 14.57
CA GLU A 128 4.26 10.71 14.63
C GLU A 128 2.76 10.56 14.32
N ALA A 129 2.37 9.59 13.49
CA ALA A 129 0.98 9.29 13.20
C ALA A 129 0.25 8.62 14.35
N GLN A 130 0.90 7.67 15.03
CA GLN A 130 0.36 7.01 16.21
C GLN A 130 -0.02 8.02 17.31
N LYS A 131 0.74 9.11 17.46
CA LYS A 131 0.44 10.16 18.46
C LYS A 131 -0.83 10.97 18.15
N ARG A 132 -1.32 10.95 16.91
CA ARG A 132 -2.38 11.86 16.43
C ARG A 132 -3.63 11.16 15.95
N GLU A 133 -3.54 9.93 15.47
CA GLU A 133 -4.65 9.20 14.85
C GLU A 133 -5.92 9.17 15.72
N HIS A 134 -5.77 9.10 17.05
CA HIS A 134 -6.87 8.97 18.00
C HIS A 134 -7.64 10.29 18.26
N SER A 135 -7.12 11.41 17.75
CA SER A 135 -7.69 12.74 17.99
C SER A 135 -8.70 13.18 16.93
N PHE A 136 -8.81 12.43 15.82
CA PHE A 136 -9.65 12.83 14.69
C PHE A 136 -11.08 12.30 14.79
N THR A 137 -12.03 13.21 14.66
CA THR A 137 -13.43 12.90 14.37
C THR A 137 -13.59 12.49 12.90
N GLU A 138 -14.69 11.79 12.56
CA GLU A 138 -15.01 11.44 11.17
C GLU A 138 -15.05 12.66 10.24
N ALA A 139 -15.61 13.79 10.70
CA ALA A 139 -15.68 15.02 9.91
C ALA A 139 -14.28 15.55 9.56
N GLN A 140 -13.37 15.60 10.55
CA GLN A 140 -12.00 16.04 10.34
C GLN A 140 -11.21 15.09 9.43
N LEU A 141 -11.42 13.77 9.53
CA LEU A 141 -10.80 12.82 8.60
C LEU A 141 -11.31 13.00 7.18
N ASN A 142 -12.59 13.27 6.99
CA ASN A 142 -13.14 13.51 5.66
C ASN A 142 -12.60 14.82 5.04
N GLU A 143 -12.40 15.86 5.85
CA GLU A 143 -11.73 17.09 5.42
C GLU A 143 -10.27 16.83 5.05
N LEU A 144 -9.53 16.06 5.85
CA LEU A 144 -8.15 15.67 5.58
C LEU A 144 -8.04 14.84 4.29
N ASP A 145 -8.89 13.84 4.13
CA ASP A 145 -8.96 12.99 2.94
C ASP A 145 -9.22 13.83 1.67
N ALA A 146 -10.17 14.75 1.73
CA ALA A 146 -10.45 15.67 0.63
C ALA A 146 -9.28 16.62 0.35
N ALA A 147 -8.63 17.16 1.38
CA ALA A 147 -7.48 18.04 1.24
C ALA A 147 -6.27 17.33 0.59
N LEU A 148 -6.10 16.04 0.83
CA LEU A 148 -5.07 15.18 0.21
C LEU A 148 -5.45 14.69 -1.19
N GLY A 149 -6.63 15.04 -1.70
CA GLY A 149 -7.09 14.62 -3.03
C GLY A 149 -7.60 13.18 -3.10
N HIS A 150 -8.15 12.66 -2.00
CA HIS A 150 -8.66 11.29 -1.88
C HIS A 150 -7.62 10.20 -2.19
N PRO A 151 -6.49 10.16 -1.45
CA PRO A 151 -5.50 9.13 -1.63
C PRO A 151 -6.10 7.75 -1.35
N THR A 152 -5.78 6.77 -2.19
CA THR A 152 -6.24 5.39 -2.01
C THR A 152 -5.26 4.55 -1.20
N ARG A 153 -4.04 5.05 -0.99
CA ARG A 153 -2.95 4.36 -0.30
C ARG A 153 -2.12 5.31 0.55
N ASP A 154 -1.56 4.79 1.63
CA ASP A 154 -0.59 5.51 2.45
C ASP A 154 0.81 5.55 1.78
N PRO A 155 1.83 6.11 2.43
CA PRO A 155 3.21 6.14 1.93
C PRO A 155 3.94 4.79 1.90
N HIS A 156 3.39 3.76 2.54
CA HIS A 156 3.94 2.39 2.65
C HIS A 156 3.32 1.43 1.63
N GLY A 157 2.17 1.81 1.04
CA GLY A 157 1.48 1.09 -0.02
C GLY A 157 0.17 0.46 0.43
N ASP A 158 -0.13 0.56 1.72
CA ASP A 158 -1.31 0.01 2.33
C ASP A 158 -2.57 0.74 1.88
N PRO A 159 -3.69 0.01 1.66
CA PRO A 159 -4.94 0.61 1.21
C PRO A 159 -5.56 1.47 2.31
N ILE A 160 -6.03 2.67 2.00
CA ILE A 160 -6.76 3.50 2.97
C ILE A 160 -8.22 3.01 3.02
N PRO A 161 -8.76 2.63 4.20
CA PRO A 161 -10.17 2.27 4.32
C PRO A 161 -11.07 3.38 3.79
N THR A 162 -12.18 3.03 3.12
CA THR A 162 -13.13 4.02 2.61
C THR A 162 -13.87 4.71 3.75
N ARG A 163 -14.59 5.80 3.44
CA ARG A 163 -15.45 6.49 4.40
C ARG A 163 -16.52 5.57 5.00
N GLU A 164 -16.96 4.58 4.24
CA GLU A 164 -17.95 3.58 4.64
C GLU A 164 -17.34 2.47 5.54
N GLY A 165 -16.04 2.52 5.82
CA GLY A 165 -15.33 1.53 6.63
C GLY A 165 -15.03 0.24 5.87
N VAL A 166 -14.92 0.31 4.54
CA VAL A 166 -14.55 -0.85 3.72
C VAL A 166 -13.04 -0.82 3.48
N MET A 167 -12.35 -1.94 3.72
CA MET A 167 -10.95 -2.11 3.35
C MET A 167 -10.85 -2.51 1.87
N PRO A 168 -10.22 -1.71 1.00
CA PRO A 168 -9.93 -2.13 -0.37
C PRO A 168 -9.02 -3.36 -0.38
N SER A 169 -9.28 -4.33 -1.27
CA SER A 169 -8.38 -5.46 -1.46
C SER A 169 -7.11 -5.02 -2.18
N LEU A 170 -5.97 -5.51 -1.69
CA LEU A 170 -4.69 -5.38 -2.37
C LEU A 170 -4.24 -6.75 -2.86
N GLU A 171 -4.35 -7.00 -4.16
CA GLU A 171 -3.75 -8.17 -4.77
C GLU A 171 -2.23 -8.04 -4.77
N SER A 172 -1.60 -8.60 -3.74
CA SER A 172 -0.14 -8.60 -3.59
C SER A 172 0.32 -9.86 -2.88
N MET A 173 1.62 -10.14 -2.97
CA MET A 173 2.28 -11.18 -2.20
C MET A 173 3.70 -10.76 -1.86
N PRO A 174 4.29 -11.31 -0.78
CA PRO A 174 5.71 -11.11 -0.51
C PRO A 174 6.55 -11.45 -1.75
N ILE A 175 7.62 -10.71 -2.02
CA ILE A 175 8.56 -11.02 -3.11
C ILE A 175 9.20 -12.41 -2.93
N THR A 176 9.28 -12.88 -1.68
CA THR A 176 9.70 -14.25 -1.37
C THR A 176 8.63 -15.29 -1.70
N ALA A 177 7.39 -14.94 -1.96
CA ALA A 177 6.36 -15.84 -2.48
C ALA A 177 6.21 -15.74 -4.01
N TRP A 178 6.77 -14.70 -4.64
CA TRP A 178 6.72 -14.50 -6.08
C TRP A 178 7.43 -15.65 -6.82
N GLN A 179 6.68 -16.29 -7.72
CA GLN A 179 7.15 -17.40 -8.56
C GLN A 179 7.27 -17.01 -10.05
N GLY A 180 6.88 -15.79 -10.41
CA GLY A 180 6.95 -15.32 -11.78
C GLY A 180 8.39 -15.06 -12.21
N GLU A 181 8.77 -15.52 -13.40
CA GLU A 181 10.00 -15.09 -14.08
C GLU A 181 9.90 -13.64 -14.59
N SER A 182 8.66 -13.13 -14.69
CA SER A 182 8.36 -11.77 -15.08
C SER A 182 8.68 -10.75 -13.97
N PRO A 183 9.09 -9.53 -14.34
CA PRO A 183 9.19 -8.43 -13.38
C PRO A 183 7.87 -8.15 -12.66
N ALA A 184 7.99 -7.72 -11.42
CA ALA A 184 6.88 -7.37 -10.54
C ALA A 184 7.07 -5.95 -10.01
N ARG A 185 5.96 -5.29 -9.68
CA ARG A 185 5.97 -3.94 -9.10
C ARG A 185 5.90 -4.02 -7.58
N ILE A 186 6.76 -3.29 -6.88
CA ILE A 186 6.66 -3.12 -5.43
C ILE A 186 5.42 -2.28 -5.14
N VAL A 187 4.45 -2.89 -4.44
CA VAL A 187 3.17 -2.24 -4.13
C VAL A 187 2.98 -1.98 -2.64
N HIS A 188 3.75 -2.66 -1.79
CA HIS A 188 3.74 -2.48 -0.34
C HIS A 188 5.11 -2.79 0.27
N ILE A 189 5.50 -2.03 1.29
CA ILE A 189 6.70 -2.25 2.10
C ILE A 189 6.28 -2.15 3.57
N GLU A 190 6.43 -3.23 4.33
CA GLU A 190 6.12 -3.22 5.77
C GLU A 190 7.05 -2.25 6.51
N ASP A 191 6.47 -1.42 7.35
CA ASP A 191 7.15 -0.49 8.25
C ASP A 191 7.63 -1.17 9.55
N GLU A 192 7.05 -2.32 9.90
CA GLU A 192 7.47 -3.16 11.01
C GLU A 192 8.07 -4.51 10.57
N PRO A 193 9.22 -4.94 11.15
CA PRO A 193 10.00 -4.24 12.17
C PRO A 193 10.86 -3.11 11.58
N ALA A 194 11.02 -2.01 12.34
CA ALA A 194 11.73 -0.81 11.90
C ALA A 194 13.14 -1.08 11.31
N ILE A 195 13.88 -2.05 11.87
CA ILE A 195 15.21 -2.42 11.37
C ILE A 195 15.14 -2.98 9.94
N ALA A 196 14.14 -3.80 9.63
CA ALA A 196 13.96 -4.34 8.28
C ALA A 196 13.56 -3.23 7.32
N TYR A 197 12.64 -2.35 7.74
CA TYR A 197 12.22 -1.20 6.95
C TYR A 197 13.39 -0.26 6.60
N GLU A 198 14.20 0.12 7.59
CA GLU A 198 15.40 0.94 7.37
C GLU A 198 16.39 0.28 6.41
N GLN A 199 16.58 -1.03 6.50
CA GLN A 199 17.46 -1.77 5.58
C GLN A 199 16.93 -1.77 4.14
N ILE A 200 15.62 -1.90 3.94
CA ILE A 200 14.98 -1.84 2.61
C ILE A 200 15.17 -0.45 2.00
N LEU A 201 14.91 0.61 2.78
CA LEU A 201 15.12 1.98 2.33
C LEU A 201 16.59 2.28 2.04
N ALA A 202 17.51 1.83 2.89
CA ALA A 202 18.95 2.01 2.72
C ALA A 202 19.49 1.25 1.50
N ALA A 203 18.90 0.10 1.16
CA ALA A 203 19.20 -0.60 -0.08
C ALA A 203 18.77 0.19 -1.32
N GLY A 204 17.85 1.16 -1.18
CA GLY A 204 17.34 1.98 -2.28
C GLY A 204 16.04 1.45 -2.89
N LEU A 205 15.42 0.43 -2.28
CA LEU A 205 14.12 -0.09 -2.70
C LEU A 205 13.00 0.89 -2.29
N ARG A 206 12.07 1.11 -3.21
CA ARG A 206 10.97 2.08 -3.07
C ARG A 206 9.68 1.53 -3.65
N LEU A 207 8.56 2.02 -3.11
CA LEU A 207 7.25 1.79 -3.70
C LEU A 207 7.21 2.17 -5.19
N GLY A 208 6.47 1.37 -5.95
CA GLY A 208 6.29 1.54 -7.38
C GLY A 208 7.45 1.07 -8.23
N GLN A 209 8.62 0.72 -7.67
CA GLN A 209 9.72 0.19 -8.46
C GLN A 209 9.36 -1.15 -9.10
N VAL A 210 9.88 -1.37 -10.30
CA VAL A 210 9.75 -2.63 -11.02
C VAL A 210 11.02 -3.43 -10.82
N ILE A 211 10.89 -4.64 -10.28
CA ILE A 211 12.02 -5.49 -9.91
C ILE A 211 11.87 -6.91 -10.47
N ARG A 212 13.00 -7.56 -10.70
CA ARG A 212 13.11 -8.99 -11.02
C ARG A 212 13.93 -9.70 -9.95
N ILE A 213 13.61 -10.96 -9.71
CA ILE A 213 14.43 -11.83 -8.85
C ILE A 213 15.54 -12.41 -9.72
N ILE A 214 16.80 -12.09 -9.41
CA ILE A 214 17.98 -12.64 -10.09
C ILE A 214 18.44 -13.92 -9.40
N GLU A 215 18.39 -13.93 -8.07
CA GLU A 215 18.84 -15.07 -7.28
C GLU A 215 17.97 -15.22 -6.04
N ARG A 216 17.64 -16.48 -5.73
CA ARG A 216 16.93 -16.84 -4.50
C ARG A 216 17.59 -18.05 -3.85
N THR A 217 18.16 -17.82 -2.68
CA THR A 217 18.76 -18.88 -1.83
C THR A 217 18.22 -18.78 -0.41
N PRO A 218 18.43 -19.79 0.44
CA PRO A 218 18.07 -19.71 1.86
C PRO A 218 18.80 -18.60 2.63
N GLN A 219 19.91 -18.05 2.11
CA GLN A 219 20.73 -17.04 2.77
C GLN A 219 20.53 -15.63 2.21
N ARG A 220 20.13 -15.51 0.94
CA ARG A 220 19.99 -14.21 0.27
C ARG A 220 18.96 -14.22 -0.86
N VAL A 221 18.33 -13.07 -1.06
CA VAL A 221 17.53 -12.74 -2.23
C VAL A 221 18.22 -11.58 -2.94
N VAL A 222 18.47 -11.73 -4.24
CA VAL A 222 19.03 -10.68 -5.09
C VAL A 222 17.95 -10.21 -6.06
N LEU A 223 17.62 -8.93 -5.98
CA LEU A 223 16.64 -8.26 -6.83
C LEU A 223 17.38 -7.32 -7.79
N SER A 224 16.80 -7.03 -8.95
CA SER A 224 17.33 -6.01 -9.86
C SER A 224 16.21 -5.25 -10.56
N ASP A 225 16.40 -3.94 -10.74
CA ASP A 225 15.57 -3.07 -11.58
C ASP A 225 16.15 -2.89 -13.00
N GLY A 226 17.24 -3.59 -13.32
CA GLY A 226 17.97 -3.49 -14.58
C GLY A 226 19.20 -2.58 -14.53
N GLU A 227 19.29 -1.68 -13.55
CA GLU A 227 20.45 -0.78 -13.36
C GLU A 227 21.25 -1.15 -12.10
N THR A 228 20.54 -1.50 -11.03
CA THR A 228 21.10 -1.79 -9.71
C THR A 228 20.73 -3.20 -9.26
N GLU A 229 21.62 -3.84 -8.49
CA GLU A 229 21.33 -5.07 -7.76
C GLU A 229 21.11 -4.78 -6.27
N TYR A 230 20.00 -5.29 -5.73
CA TYR A 230 19.62 -5.16 -4.33
C TYR A 230 19.78 -6.51 -3.64
N ARG A 231 20.59 -6.57 -2.58
CA ARG A 231 20.92 -7.81 -1.88
C ARG A 231 20.33 -7.78 -0.48
N LEU A 232 19.34 -8.63 -0.23
CA LEU A 232 18.62 -8.69 1.03
C LEU A 232 18.67 -10.08 1.64
N ALA A 233 18.62 -10.17 2.97
CA ALA A 233 18.31 -11.42 3.65
C ALA A 233 16.84 -11.82 3.36
N PRO A 234 16.50 -13.12 3.28
CA PRO A 234 15.12 -13.54 3.00
C PRO A 234 14.09 -12.99 4.00
N THR A 235 14.47 -12.82 5.26
CA THR A 235 13.61 -12.24 6.30
C THR A 235 13.31 -10.76 6.07
N VAL A 236 14.26 -10.01 5.49
CA VAL A 236 14.07 -8.59 5.15
C VAL A 236 13.25 -8.49 3.86
N ALA A 237 13.59 -9.30 2.85
CA ALA A 237 12.85 -9.36 1.60
C ALA A 237 11.38 -9.75 1.80
N ALA A 238 11.05 -10.58 2.81
CA ALA A 238 9.67 -10.96 3.11
C ALA A 238 8.76 -9.76 3.46
N ASN A 239 9.32 -8.62 3.84
CA ASN A 239 8.59 -7.37 4.14
C ASN A 239 8.38 -6.48 2.89
N VAL A 240 8.76 -6.96 1.71
CA VAL A 240 8.50 -6.29 0.43
C VAL A 240 7.46 -7.09 -0.33
N SER A 241 6.31 -6.46 -0.56
CA SER A 241 5.19 -7.06 -1.27
C SER A 241 5.07 -6.52 -2.69
N VAL A 242 4.88 -7.43 -3.62
CA VAL A 242 4.81 -7.15 -5.05
C VAL A 242 3.49 -7.60 -5.67
N ALA A 243 3.14 -6.95 -6.76
CA ALA A 243 2.05 -7.32 -7.64
C ALA A 243 2.56 -7.54 -9.06
N PRO A 244 1.87 -8.35 -9.88
CA PRO A 244 2.13 -8.41 -11.31
C PRO A 244 2.08 -7.00 -11.91
N LEU A 245 2.96 -6.73 -12.88
CA LEU A 245 2.80 -5.55 -13.72
C LEU A 245 1.44 -5.65 -14.45
N PRO A 246 0.69 -4.54 -14.57
CA PRO A 246 -0.47 -4.50 -15.45
C PRO A 246 -0.11 -5.07 -16.82
N GLU A 247 -1.04 -5.80 -17.46
CA GLU A 247 -0.79 -6.38 -18.79
C GLU A 247 -0.31 -5.33 -19.79
N SER A 248 -0.78 -4.08 -19.67
CA SER A 248 -0.35 -2.93 -20.49
C SER A 248 1.12 -2.51 -20.28
N GLU A 249 1.66 -2.64 -19.07
CA GLU A 249 3.07 -2.33 -18.81
C GLU A 249 4.00 -3.49 -19.15
N THR A 250 3.55 -4.73 -18.90
CA THR A 250 4.25 -5.95 -19.32
C THR A 250 4.34 -6.03 -20.84
N ALA A 251 3.25 -5.65 -21.50
CA ALA A 251 3.14 -5.46 -22.93
C ALA A 251 4.17 -4.47 -23.46
N LYS A 252 4.19 -3.24 -22.93
CA LYS A 252 5.16 -2.20 -23.32
C LYS A 252 6.61 -2.62 -23.08
N ALA A 253 6.90 -3.29 -21.97
CA ALA A 253 8.27 -3.74 -21.63
C ALA A 253 8.82 -4.84 -22.54
N SER A 254 7.95 -5.58 -23.24
CA SER A 254 8.31 -6.66 -24.17
C SER A 254 7.96 -6.36 -25.63
N ALA A 255 7.46 -5.15 -25.90
CA ALA A 255 7.05 -4.69 -27.20
C ALA A 255 7.95 -3.58 -27.72
N ILE A 256 8.03 -3.48 -29.05
CA ILE A 256 8.61 -2.35 -29.76
C ILE A 256 7.50 -1.55 -30.42
N SER A 257 7.81 -0.32 -30.83
CA SER A 257 6.91 0.43 -31.67
C SER A 257 6.77 -0.24 -33.04
N LEU A 258 5.56 -0.27 -33.60
CA LEU A 258 5.33 -0.75 -34.98
C LEU A 258 6.16 0.05 -36.00
N ALA A 259 6.43 1.33 -35.72
CA ALA A 259 7.28 2.17 -36.55
C ALA A 259 8.72 1.64 -36.66
N ASP A 260 9.21 0.93 -35.63
CA ASP A 260 10.57 0.40 -35.53
C ASP A 260 10.67 -1.07 -35.95
N LEU A 261 9.55 -1.72 -36.31
CA LEU A 261 9.52 -3.11 -36.75
C LEU A 261 10.27 -3.27 -38.09
N THR A 262 11.21 -4.22 -38.14
CA THR A 262 12.00 -4.49 -39.35
C THR A 262 11.13 -4.96 -40.51
N HIS A 263 11.62 -4.77 -41.74
CA HIS A 263 10.93 -5.23 -42.94
C HIS A 263 10.82 -6.76 -42.94
N ASP A 264 9.69 -7.28 -43.43
CA ASP A 264 9.37 -8.71 -43.51
C ASP A 264 9.31 -9.48 -42.19
N GLN A 265 9.34 -8.80 -41.04
CA GLN A 265 9.11 -9.41 -39.74
C GLN A 265 7.64 -9.28 -39.35
N GLN A 266 6.99 -10.42 -39.09
CA GLN A 266 5.64 -10.44 -38.55
C GLN A 266 5.67 -10.04 -37.07
N ALA A 267 4.63 -9.35 -36.62
CA ALA A 267 4.47 -9.03 -35.21
C ALA A 267 3.03 -9.22 -34.77
N GLU A 268 2.84 -9.42 -33.47
CA GLU A 268 1.54 -9.43 -32.82
C GLU A 268 1.30 -8.05 -32.20
N ILE A 269 0.13 -7.46 -32.47
CA ILE A 269 -0.27 -6.21 -31.81
C ILE A 269 -0.49 -6.50 -30.34
N VAL A 270 0.23 -5.81 -29.48
CA VAL A 270 0.14 -6.00 -28.04
C VAL A 270 -0.83 -4.97 -27.45
N MET A 271 -0.64 -3.69 -27.78
CA MET A 271 -1.54 -2.63 -27.36
C MET A 271 -1.45 -1.38 -28.23
N LEU A 272 -2.45 -0.52 -28.11
CA LEU A 272 -2.40 0.85 -28.60
C LEU A 272 -1.90 1.74 -27.45
N ASP A 273 -1.15 2.80 -27.77
CA ASP A 273 -0.68 3.74 -26.77
C ASP A 273 -1.87 4.43 -26.04
N ASP A 274 -1.73 4.69 -24.74
CA ASP A 274 -2.78 5.29 -23.91
C ASP A 274 -3.11 6.72 -24.34
N ALA A 275 -2.19 7.40 -25.03
CA ALA A 275 -2.42 8.69 -25.67
C ALA A 275 -3.39 8.61 -26.86
N VAL A 276 -3.60 7.43 -27.44
CA VAL A 276 -4.53 7.23 -28.56
C VAL A 276 -5.96 7.15 -28.04
N GLN A 277 -6.64 8.30 -28.02
CA GLN A 277 -8.02 8.42 -27.55
C GLN A 277 -8.97 8.87 -28.67
N GLY A 278 -10.28 8.77 -28.42
CA GLY A 278 -11.32 9.36 -29.26
C GLY A 278 -11.42 8.78 -30.68
N PHE A 279 -11.34 9.64 -31.70
CA PHE A 279 -11.55 9.25 -33.10
C PHE A 279 -10.44 8.32 -33.63
N THR A 280 -9.17 8.62 -33.32
CA THR A 280 -8.02 7.82 -33.77
C THR A 280 -8.10 6.38 -33.23
N ARG A 281 -8.46 6.22 -31.95
CA ARG A 281 -8.64 4.90 -31.33
C ARG A 281 -9.73 4.09 -32.02
N ARG A 282 -10.90 4.70 -32.24
CA ARG A 282 -12.01 4.04 -32.96
C ARG A 282 -11.58 3.59 -34.35
N ARG A 283 -10.92 4.47 -35.11
CA ARG A 283 -10.40 4.16 -36.44
C ARG A 283 -9.40 3.00 -36.41
N PHE A 284 -8.49 2.94 -35.45
CA PHE A 284 -7.55 1.82 -35.33
C PHE A 284 -8.28 0.50 -35.05
N LEU A 285 -9.26 0.51 -34.15
CA LEU A 285 -10.08 -0.67 -33.86
C LEU A 285 -10.89 -1.13 -35.08
N ASP A 286 -11.48 -0.20 -35.84
CA ASP A 286 -12.23 -0.48 -37.07
C ASP A 286 -11.34 -1.09 -38.17
N LEU A 287 -10.05 -0.73 -38.19
CA LEU A 287 -9.04 -1.31 -39.08
C LEU A 287 -8.51 -2.68 -38.58
N GLY A 288 -9.01 -3.18 -37.45
CA GLY A 288 -8.61 -4.46 -36.87
C GLY A 288 -7.31 -4.42 -36.06
N LEU A 289 -6.82 -3.23 -35.70
CA LEU A 289 -5.63 -3.06 -34.87
C LEU A 289 -5.97 -3.28 -33.39
N THR A 290 -6.28 -4.53 -33.04
CA THR A 290 -6.60 -4.93 -31.67
C THR A 290 -5.49 -5.81 -31.08
N PRO A 291 -5.30 -5.80 -29.74
CA PRO A 291 -4.44 -6.76 -29.06
C PRO A 291 -4.66 -8.20 -29.55
N GLY A 292 -3.57 -8.95 -29.75
CA GLY A 292 -3.56 -10.32 -30.27
C GLY A 292 -3.62 -10.44 -31.79
N THR A 293 -3.80 -9.35 -32.53
CA THR A 293 -3.90 -9.42 -34.00
C THR A 293 -2.51 -9.41 -34.64
N LEU A 294 -2.27 -10.34 -35.56
CA LEU A 294 -1.06 -10.38 -36.36
C LEU A 294 -1.03 -9.25 -37.40
N ILE A 295 0.10 -8.55 -37.45
CA ILE A 295 0.40 -7.48 -38.38
C ILE A 295 1.70 -7.81 -39.12
N TYR A 296 1.70 -7.58 -40.43
CA TYR A 296 2.84 -7.83 -41.29
C TYR A 296 3.19 -6.56 -42.08
N PRO A 297 4.40 -6.02 -41.98
CA PRO A 297 4.82 -4.89 -42.81
C PRO A 297 5.05 -5.36 -44.25
N GLU A 298 4.33 -4.78 -45.20
CA GLU A 298 4.45 -5.14 -46.62
C GLU A 298 5.56 -4.32 -47.30
N LEU A 299 6.30 -4.94 -48.24
CA LEU A 299 7.45 -4.33 -48.92
C LEU A 299 7.07 -3.02 -49.62
N GLY A 300 7.91 -2.00 -49.39
CA GLY A 300 7.56 -0.59 -49.51
C GLY A 300 7.36 -0.04 -50.91
N ASN A 301 6.52 0.99 -50.97
CA ASN A 301 6.53 1.98 -52.04
C ASN A 301 7.85 2.78 -52.01
N PHE A 302 8.19 3.47 -53.10
CA PHE A 302 9.38 4.36 -53.22
C PHE A 302 9.50 5.45 -52.13
N PHE A 303 8.42 5.70 -51.37
CA PHE A 303 8.36 6.65 -50.27
C PHE A 303 8.27 5.90 -48.93
N ASN A 304 9.17 6.23 -47.99
CA ASN A 304 9.27 5.57 -46.67
C ASN A 304 8.09 5.86 -45.72
N ASP A 305 7.14 6.73 -46.08
CA ASP A 305 5.98 7.12 -45.26
C ASP A 305 4.82 7.60 -46.18
N PRO A 306 3.57 7.11 -46.04
CA PRO A 306 3.08 6.07 -45.12
C PRO A 306 3.54 4.65 -45.51
N ARG A 307 3.77 3.81 -44.49
CA ARG A 307 4.12 2.39 -44.66
C ARG A 307 2.86 1.53 -44.71
N ALA A 308 2.86 0.54 -45.60
CA ALA A 308 1.77 -0.42 -45.74
C ALA A 308 1.94 -1.59 -44.76
N TYR A 309 0.86 -1.95 -44.09
CA TYR A 309 0.78 -3.08 -43.19
C TYR A 309 -0.41 -3.95 -43.55
N ARG A 310 -0.24 -5.26 -43.49
CA ARG A 310 -1.31 -6.24 -43.66
C ARG A 310 -1.82 -6.68 -42.30
N VAL A 311 -3.12 -6.49 -42.07
CA VAL A 311 -3.82 -6.83 -40.83
C VAL A 311 -5.07 -7.61 -41.20
N ARG A 312 -5.18 -8.86 -40.72
CA ARG A 312 -6.33 -9.76 -41.02
C ARG A 312 -6.65 -9.88 -42.52
N GLY A 313 -5.63 -9.89 -43.38
CA GLY A 313 -5.79 -9.99 -44.83
C GLY A 313 -6.08 -8.67 -45.55
N THR A 314 -6.34 -7.58 -44.82
CA THR A 314 -6.55 -6.23 -45.36
C THR A 314 -5.26 -5.43 -45.32
N LEU A 315 -4.99 -4.67 -46.37
CA LEU A 315 -3.82 -3.78 -46.47
C LEU A 315 -4.20 -2.38 -46.01
N ILE A 316 -3.50 -1.87 -44.99
CA ILE A 316 -3.70 -0.56 -44.39
C ILE A 316 -2.42 0.27 -44.52
N ALA A 317 -2.55 1.56 -44.80
CA ALA A 317 -1.41 2.49 -44.81
C ALA A 317 -1.43 3.32 -43.52
N LEU A 318 -0.34 3.24 -42.75
CA LEU A 318 -0.16 4.04 -41.54
C LEU A 318 1.05 4.95 -41.70
N ARG A 319 0.89 6.21 -41.29
CA ARG A 319 2.01 7.13 -41.20
C ARG A 319 2.92 6.75 -40.03
N LYS A 320 4.18 7.19 -40.06
CA LYS A 320 5.16 6.88 -39.01
C LYS A 320 4.70 7.31 -37.62
N ASP A 321 4.09 8.49 -37.48
CA ASP A 321 3.53 9.00 -36.22
C ASP A 321 2.35 8.15 -35.71
N GLN A 322 1.56 7.59 -36.61
CA GLN A 322 0.47 6.68 -36.28
C GLN A 322 0.99 5.29 -35.88
N ALA A 323 1.96 4.76 -36.62
CA ALA A 323 2.62 3.49 -36.30
C ALA A 323 3.42 3.59 -34.98
N ALA A 324 3.95 4.78 -34.66
CA ALA A 324 4.66 5.03 -33.41
C ALA A 324 3.80 4.75 -32.17
N GLN A 325 2.47 4.90 -32.31
CA GLN A 325 1.47 4.75 -31.25
C GLN A 325 0.92 3.32 -31.12
N ILE A 326 1.48 2.36 -31.85
CA ILE A 326 1.05 0.95 -31.84
C ILE A 326 2.22 0.13 -31.34
N TRP A 327 2.02 -0.58 -30.24
CA TRP A 327 3.03 -1.43 -29.62
C TRP A 327 2.85 -2.88 -30.08
N VAL A 328 3.92 -3.48 -30.58
CA VAL A 328 3.92 -4.81 -31.19
C VAL A 328 5.04 -5.67 -30.64
N ARG A 329 4.79 -6.98 -30.55
CA ARG A 329 5.78 -7.99 -30.18
C ARG A 329 6.16 -8.76 -31.44
N PRO A 330 7.43 -8.73 -31.87
CA PRO A 330 7.86 -9.50 -33.04
C PRO A 330 7.65 -11.01 -32.80
N VAL A 331 7.23 -11.72 -33.85
CA VAL A 331 6.94 -13.16 -33.86
C VAL A 331 7.99 -13.92 -34.65
#